data_AF-A0A078I8C1-F1
#
_entry.id   AF-A0A078I8C1-F1
#
_cell.length_a   1.000
_cell.length_b   1.000
_cell.length_c   1.000
_cell.angle_alpha   90.00
_cell.angle_beta   90.00
_cell.angle_gamma   90.00
#
_symmetry.space_group_name_H-M   'P 1'
#
loop_
_entity.id
_entity.type
_entity.pdbx_description
1 polymer ?
#
loop_
_entity_poly.entity_id
_entity_poly.type
_entity_poly.pdbx_seq_one_letter_code
_entity_poly.pdbx_strand_id
1 'polypeptide(L)'
;YAVNKKISKAHCPERTVAGNPCFEYVKYLVLPRFNEFVVENEKNGGNKTFTSFEDIAADYESGELSREDLKKALIKALNIMLQVSTSLCE
;
A
#
# COMPACT_ATOMS: atom_id res chain seq x y z
N TYR A 1 0.15 -6.73 -15.24
CA TYR A 1 -0.82 -5.73 -15.77
C TYR A 1 -2.19 -5.73 -15.08
N ALA A 2 -2.71 -6.86 -14.56
CA ALA A 2 -4.08 -6.92 -13.99
C ALA A 2 -4.27 -6.21 -12.63
N VAL A 3 -3.21 -6.05 -11.82
CA VAL A 3 -3.31 -5.54 -10.43
C VAL A 3 -3.71 -4.06 -10.39
N ASN A 4 -3.12 -3.22 -11.26
CA ASN A 4 -3.40 -1.79 -11.29
C ASN A 4 -4.89 -1.51 -11.55
N LYS A 5 -5.50 -2.23 -12.50
CA LYS A 5 -6.92 -2.06 -12.84
C LYS A 5 -7.87 -2.49 -11.72
N LYS A 6 -7.48 -3.47 -10.89
CA LYS A 6 -8.26 -3.92 -9.72
C LYS A 6 -8.15 -2.95 -8.55
N ILE A 7 -6.94 -2.49 -8.23
CA ILE A 7 -6.72 -1.55 -7.11
C ILE A 7 -7.22 -0.13 -7.44
N SER A 8 -7.12 0.30 -8.69
CA SER A 8 -7.68 1.59 -9.12
C SER A 8 -9.20 1.66 -8.88
N LYS A 9 -9.93 0.57 -9.16
CA LYS A 9 -11.36 0.43 -8.86
C LYS A 9 -11.70 0.20 -7.39
N ALA A 10 -10.73 -0.08 -6.53
CA ALA A 10 -11.00 -0.35 -5.12
C ALA A 10 -11.61 0.88 -4.43
N HIS A 11 -12.66 0.64 -3.63
CA HIS A 11 -13.29 1.67 -2.82
C HIS A 11 -12.31 2.11 -1.74
N CYS A 12 -12.01 3.41 -1.67
CA CYS A 12 -11.02 3.95 -0.74
C CYS A 12 -11.51 5.30 -0.22
N PRO A 13 -12.43 5.34 0.78
CA PRO A 13 -12.75 6.56 1.51
C PRO A 13 -11.50 7.27 2.03
N GLU A 14 -11.49 8.58 1.89
CA GLU A 14 -10.45 9.47 2.39
C GLU A 14 -10.45 9.51 3.93
N ARG A 15 -9.25 9.54 4.53
CA ARG A 15 -9.03 9.69 5.99
C ARG A 15 -9.71 8.66 6.90
N THR A 16 -10.22 7.57 6.36
CA THR A 16 -10.88 6.53 7.13
C THR A 16 -10.12 5.23 6.96
N VAL A 17 -9.59 4.63 8.02
CA VAL A 17 -8.94 3.30 7.95
C VAL A 17 -9.92 2.15 8.15
N ALA A 18 -10.95 2.35 8.96
CA ALA A 18 -11.96 1.35 9.26
C ALA A 18 -12.84 1.03 8.03
N GLY A 19 -12.92 -0.25 7.66
CA GLY A 19 -13.71 -0.70 6.50
C GLY A 19 -13.04 -0.46 5.14
N ASN A 20 -11.76 -0.11 5.12
CA ASN A 20 -11.02 0.18 3.90
C ASN A 20 -10.31 -1.07 3.37
N PRO A 21 -10.73 -1.66 2.23
CA PRO A 21 -10.14 -2.90 1.74
C PRO A 21 -8.66 -2.73 1.37
N CYS A 22 -8.23 -1.53 0.97
CA CYS A 22 -6.82 -1.25 0.70
C CYS A 22 -5.95 -1.45 1.95
N PHE A 23 -6.42 -1.02 3.12
CA PHE A 23 -5.69 -1.14 4.38
C PHE A 23 -5.61 -2.58 4.86
N GLU A 24 -6.69 -3.35 4.68
CA GLU A 24 -6.69 -4.80 4.95
C GLU A 24 -5.61 -5.52 4.13
N TYR A 25 -5.46 -5.19 2.84
CA TYR A 25 -4.40 -5.77 2.01
C TYR A 25 -2.99 -5.38 2.49
N VAL A 26 -2.79 -4.13 2.93
CA VAL A 26 -1.51 -3.71 3.51
C VAL A 26 -1.21 -4.50 4.78
N LYS A 27 -2.21 -4.66 5.68
CA LYS A 27 -2.07 -5.36 6.94
C LYS A 27 -1.76 -6.85 6.78
N TYR A 28 -2.49 -7.53 5.89
CA TYR A 28 -2.42 -8.99 5.77
C TYR A 28 -1.55 -9.51 4.63
N LEU A 29 -1.22 -8.68 3.62
CA LEU A 29 -0.28 -9.09 2.56
C LEU A 29 1.05 -8.34 2.66
N VAL A 30 1.03 -7.02 2.77
CA VAL A 30 2.26 -6.23 2.61
C VAL A 30 3.15 -6.34 3.85
N LEU A 31 2.61 -6.08 5.04
CA LEU A 31 3.35 -6.19 6.29
C LEU A 31 3.96 -7.58 6.51
N PRO A 32 3.24 -8.72 6.40
CA PRO A 32 3.86 -10.02 6.63
C PRO A 32 4.85 -10.43 5.53
N ARG A 33 4.79 -9.82 4.35
CA ARG A 33 5.68 -10.17 3.23
C ARG A 33 6.97 -9.35 3.21
N PHE A 34 6.86 -8.04 3.43
CA PHE A 34 7.97 -7.11 3.34
C PHE A 34 8.44 -6.61 4.71
N ASN A 35 7.65 -6.79 5.77
CA ASN A 35 7.88 -6.26 7.12
C ASN A 35 7.91 -4.71 7.19
N GLU A 36 7.77 -4.04 6.05
CA GLU A 36 7.72 -2.61 5.87
C GLU A 36 6.84 -2.25 4.67
N PHE A 37 6.26 -1.06 4.69
CA PHE A 37 5.42 -0.50 3.65
C PHE A 37 5.99 0.83 3.19
N VAL A 38 6.52 0.85 1.97
CA VAL A 38 7.12 2.05 1.38
C VAL A 38 6.08 2.77 0.54
N VAL A 39 5.78 4.01 0.91
CA VAL A 39 4.86 4.90 0.20
C VAL A 39 5.64 6.08 -0.35
N GLU A 40 5.61 6.24 -1.67
CA GLU A 40 6.05 7.47 -2.32
C GLU A 40 4.94 8.50 -2.19
N ASN A 41 5.22 9.64 -1.56
CA ASN A 41 4.29 10.76 -1.45
C ASN A 41 4.59 11.78 -2.55
N GLU A 42 3.70 11.92 -3.52
CA GLU A 42 3.89 12.84 -4.65
C GLU A 42 3.83 14.32 -4.21
N LYS A 43 3.15 14.63 -3.10
CA LYS A 43 3.07 16.01 -2.56
C LYS A 43 4.33 16.43 -1.80
N ASN A 44 4.98 15.50 -1.10
CA ASN A 44 6.18 15.79 -0.31
C ASN A 44 7.49 15.39 -1.02
N GLY A 45 7.40 14.79 -2.21
CA GLY A 45 8.57 14.36 -3.00
C GLY A 45 9.46 13.34 -2.27
N GLY A 46 8.93 12.67 -1.25
CA GLY A 46 9.68 11.81 -0.35
C GLY A 46 9.08 10.41 -0.22
N ASN A 47 9.95 9.44 -0.03
CA ASN A 47 9.62 8.05 0.26
C ASN A 47 9.44 7.93 1.78
N LYS A 48 8.25 7.53 2.22
CA LYS A 48 7.99 7.26 3.63
C LYS A 48 7.84 5.76 3.83
N THR A 49 8.68 5.20 4.69
CA THR A 49 8.67 3.77 5.02
C THR A 49 8.00 3.58 6.37
N PHE A 50 6.95 2.78 6.38
CA PHE A 50 6.21 2.45 7.58
C PHE A 50 6.44 1.00 7.97
N THR A 51 6.85 0.75 9.20
CA THR A 51 7.06 -0.61 9.71
C THR A 51 5.86 -1.15 10.48
N SER A 52 4.93 -0.27 10.86
CA SER A 52 3.78 -0.60 11.70
C SER A 52 2.48 -0.14 11.06
N PHE A 53 1.45 -0.97 11.16
CA PHE A 53 0.11 -0.64 10.67
C PHE A 53 -0.45 0.65 11.29
N GLU A 54 -0.22 0.82 12.59
CA GLU A 54 -0.68 1.98 13.36
C GLU A 54 -0.10 3.30 12.81
N ASP A 55 1.17 3.29 12.40
CA ASP A 55 1.85 4.47 11.84
C ASP A 55 1.24 4.88 10.49
N ILE A 56 0.96 3.88 9.63
CA ILE A 56 0.28 4.10 8.33
C ILE A 56 -1.13 4.65 8.54
N ALA A 57 -1.84 4.11 9.54
CA ALA A 57 -3.20 4.53 9.87
C ALA A 57 -3.23 5.98 10.36
N ALA A 58 -2.34 6.32 11.29
CA ALA A 58 -2.20 7.67 11.82
C ALA A 58 -1.89 8.68 10.71
N ASP A 59 -0.98 8.36 9.79
CA ASP A 59 -0.61 9.26 8.67
C ASP A 59 -1.75 9.48 7.68
N TYR A 60 -2.54 8.44 7.44
CA TYR A 60 -3.70 8.49 6.56
C TYR A 60 -4.88 9.25 7.19
N GLU A 61 -5.11 9.09 8.49
CA GLU A 61 -6.12 9.85 9.25
C GLU A 61 -5.73 11.33 9.39
N SER A 62 -4.44 11.61 9.60
CA SER A 62 -3.87 12.96 9.61
C SER A 62 -3.99 13.65 8.23
N GLY A 63 -4.09 12.86 7.16
CA GLY A 63 -4.18 13.35 5.79
C GLY A 63 -2.83 13.66 5.14
N GLU A 64 -1.74 13.23 5.79
CA GLU A 64 -0.37 13.30 5.28
C GLU A 64 -0.17 12.29 4.14
N LEU A 65 -0.88 11.16 4.21
CA LEU A 65 -0.91 10.10 3.21
C LEU A 65 -2.22 10.17 2.40
N SER A 66 -2.12 10.37 1.08
CA SER A 66 -3.30 10.41 0.21
C SER A 66 -3.71 9.02 -0.25
N ARG A 67 -5.02 8.84 -0.52
CA ARG A 67 -5.60 7.63 -1.15
C ARG A 67 -4.81 7.15 -2.37
N GLU A 68 -4.38 8.07 -3.22
CA GLU A 68 -3.70 7.73 -4.47
C GLU A 68 -2.30 7.18 -4.23
N ASP A 69 -1.54 7.80 -3.33
CA ASP A 69 -0.22 7.32 -2.91
C ASP A 69 -0.32 5.93 -2.26
N LEU A 70 -1.29 5.71 -1.36
CA LEU A 70 -1.55 4.40 -0.76
C LEU A 70 -1.80 3.33 -1.84
N LYS A 71 -2.64 3.64 -2.84
CA LYS A 71 -2.94 2.73 -3.95
C LYS A 71 -1.71 2.44 -4.79
N LYS A 72 -0.93 3.46 -5.15
CA LYS A 72 0.30 3.31 -5.93
C LYS A 72 1.30 2.41 -5.19
N ALA A 73 1.53 2.68 -3.90
CA ALA A 73 2.39 1.89 -3.04
C ALA A 73 1.95 0.44 -2.94
N LEU A 74 0.65 0.20 -2.71
CA LEU A 74 0.07 -1.15 -2.65
C LEU A 74 0.23 -1.90 -3.99
N ILE A 75 -0.03 -1.23 -5.12
CA ILE A 75 0.17 -1.83 -6.46
C ILE A 75 1.64 -2.21 -6.65
N LYS A 76 2.58 -1.34 -6.26
CA LYS A 76 4.02 -1.58 -6.36
C LYS A 76 4.42 -2.80 -5.52
N ALA A 77 4.01 -2.84 -4.26
CA ALA A 77 4.26 -3.97 -3.37
C ALA A 77 3.71 -5.30 -3.94
N LEU A 78 2.44 -5.31 -4.36
CA LEU A 78 1.81 -6.50 -4.96
C LEU A 78 2.49 -6.93 -6.27
N ASN A 79 2.91 -5.98 -7.10
CA ASN A 79 3.61 -6.28 -8.34
C ASN A 79 4.97 -6.92 -8.06
N ILE A 80 5.71 -6.43 -7.05
CA ILE A 80 6.95 -7.06 -6.60
C ILE A 80 6.67 -8.48 -6.10
N MET A 81 5.66 -8.70 -5.25
CA MET A 81 5.31 -10.06 -4.79
C MET A 81 5.03 -11.02 -5.95
N LEU A 82 4.27 -10.57 -6.94
CA LEU A 82 3.90 -11.38 -8.09
C LEU A 82 5.07 -11.64 -9.04
N GLN A 83 5.99 -10.67 -9.21
CA GLN A 83 7.20 -10.86 -10.00
C GLN A 83 8.19 -11.81 -9.34
N VAL A 84 8.34 -11.74 -8.00
CA VAL A 84 9.25 -12.64 -7.25
C VAL A 84 8.83 -14.10 -7.37
N SER A 85 7.52 -14.39 -7.42
CA SER A 85 7.02 -15.76 -7.60
C SER A 85 7.46 -16.43 -8.91
N THR A 86 7.88 -15.65 -9.91
CA THR A 86 8.37 -16.16 -11.20
C THR A 86 9.88 -16.46 -11.21
N SER A 87 10.64 -16.01 -10.21
CA SER A 87 12.11 -16.18 -10.15
C SER A 87 12.58 -17.19 -9.10
N LEU A 88 11.68 -17.91 -8.42
CA LEU A 88 12.02 -19.00 -7.49
C LEU A 88 11.64 -20.38 -8.05
N CYS A 89 11.96 -20.60 -9.32
CA CYS A 89 11.94 -21.93 -9.93
C CYS A 89 13.33 -22.18 -10.56
N GLU A 90 14.35 -22.26 -9.72
CA GLU A 90 15.65 -22.87 -10.01
C GLU A 90 16.02 -23.81 -8.86
#